data_AF-A0A2V1D4A4-F1
#
_entry.id   AF-A0A2V1D4A4-F1
#
_cell.length_a   1.000
_cell.length_b   1.000
_cell.length_c   1.000
_cell.angle_alpha   90.00
_cell.angle_beta   90.00
_cell.angle_gamma   90.00
#
_symmetry.space_group_name_H-M   'P 1'
#
loop_
_entity.id
_entity.type
_entity.pdbx_description
1 polymer ?
#
loop_
_entity_poly.entity_id
_entity_poly.type
_entity_poly.pdbx_seq_one_letter_code
_entity_poly.pdbx_strand_id
1 'polypeptide(L)'
;MQNRVLADGQIPAKGNFTLSIDCDGFLMPDPNRPDIFKSKPAAEAALYFRLETLLTVPTIQQIKVKCFHVCGEVELDEGACLVTPWGIGDWFVDQYRQGGKSAYYEKGTRDSAEDWNDPDILLTVFIDQ
;
A
#
# COMPACT_ATOMS: atom_id res chain seq x y z
N MET A 1 -41.24 -14.20 25.71
CA MET A 1 -39.88 -14.09 25.13
C MET A 1 -39.97 -13.10 23.96
N GLN A 2 -39.33 -11.94 24.09
CA GLN A 2 -39.46 -10.85 23.11
C GLN A 2 -38.54 -11.11 21.90
N ASN A 3 -39.15 -11.13 20.71
CA ASN A 3 -38.44 -11.04 19.44
C ASN A 3 -37.77 -9.67 19.36
N ARG A 4 -36.44 -9.64 19.37
CA ARG A 4 -35.66 -8.41 19.14
C ARG A 4 -35.52 -8.22 17.63
N VAL A 5 -36.38 -7.37 17.08
CA VAL A 5 -36.20 -6.76 15.76
C VAL A 5 -34.88 -5.97 15.81
N LEU A 6 -33.95 -6.27 14.92
CA LEU A 6 -32.77 -5.42 14.72
C LEU A 6 -33.25 -4.12 14.08
N ALA A 7 -33.11 -3.02 14.80
CA ALA A 7 -33.42 -1.68 14.33
C ALA A 7 -32.38 -1.22 13.29
N ASP A 8 -32.91 -0.66 12.21
CA ASP A 8 -32.41 0.48 11.44
C ASP A 8 -30.90 0.58 11.13
N GLY A 9 -30.58 0.41 9.84
CA GLY A 9 -29.75 1.38 9.13
C GLY A 9 -28.30 1.59 9.59
N GLN A 10 -27.69 0.63 10.28
CA GLN A 10 -26.25 0.71 10.56
C GLN A 10 -25.47 0.51 9.25
N ILE A 11 -25.05 1.63 8.65
CA ILE A 11 -23.98 1.66 7.67
C ILE A 11 -22.81 0.87 8.29
N PRO A 12 -22.24 -0.14 7.60
CA PRO A 12 -21.11 -0.89 8.14
C PRO A 12 -20.01 0.09 8.58
N ALA A 13 -19.41 -0.15 9.75
CA ALA A 13 -18.32 0.70 10.23
C ALA A 13 -17.23 0.78 9.16
N LYS A 14 -16.90 2.01 8.75
CA LYS A 14 -15.87 2.28 7.73
C LYS A 14 -14.53 1.72 8.22
N GLY A 15 -13.96 0.79 7.47
CA GLY A 15 -12.72 0.11 7.81
C GLY A 15 -11.50 0.87 7.28
N ASN A 16 -10.58 1.22 8.18
CA ASN A 16 -9.30 1.80 7.84
C ASN A 16 -8.20 0.78 8.13
N PHE A 17 -7.31 0.54 7.16
CA PHE A 17 -6.15 -0.32 7.34
C PHE A 17 -4.87 0.48 7.16
N THR A 18 -3.86 0.23 8.01
CA THR A 18 -2.53 0.81 7.86
C THR A 18 -1.51 -0.30 7.81
N LEU A 19 -0.65 -0.24 6.79
CA LEU A 19 0.47 -1.13 6.57
C LEU A 19 1.76 -0.32 6.68
N SER A 20 2.65 -0.73 7.57
CA SER A 20 4.01 -0.20 7.66
C SER A 20 4.95 -1.19 6.97
N ILE A 21 5.75 -0.69 6.04
CA ILE A 21 6.67 -1.46 5.20
C ILE A 21 8.06 -0.84 5.27
N ASP A 22 9.05 -1.71 5.32
CA ASP A 22 10.46 -1.38 5.10
C ASP A 22 10.76 -1.33 3.59
N CYS A 23 11.54 -0.35 3.16
CA CYS A 23 11.81 -0.13 1.73
C CYS A 23 12.52 -1.30 1.05
N ASP A 24 13.16 -2.21 1.80
CA ASP A 24 13.79 -3.42 1.28
C ASP A 24 12.79 -4.34 0.56
N GLY A 25 11.55 -4.43 1.05
CA GLY A 25 10.50 -5.22 0.42
C GLY A 25 10.02 -4.63 -0.92
N PHE A 26 10.38 -3.39 -1.23
CA PHE A 26 10.15 -2.74 -2.52
C PHE A 26 11.29 -2.92 -3.51
N LEU A 27 12.42 -3.47 -3.08
CA LEU A 27 13.62 -3.60 -3.87
C LEU A 27 13.87 -5.08 -4.25
N MET A 28 14.64 -5.25 -5.33
CA MET A 28 15.17 -6.54 -5.77
C MET A 28 16.52 -6.33 -6.45
N PRO A 29 17.44 -7.30 -6.41
CA PRO A 29 18.72 -7.18 -7.09
C PRO A 29 18.53 -7.12 -8.61
N ASP A 30 19.32 -6.28 -9.30
CA ASP A 30 19.39 -6.25 -10.76
C ASP A 30 20.04 -7.56 -11.25
N PRO A 31 19.34 -8.38 -12.06
CA PRO A 31 19.88 -9.67 -12.52
C PRO A 31 21.14 -9.54 -13.35
N ASN A 32 21.38 -8.37 -13.96
CA ASN A 32 22.57 -8.10 -14.77
C ASN A 32 23.67 -7.36 -14.00
N ARG A 33 23.35 -6.77 -12.84
CA ARG A 33 24.26 -5.99 -11.99
C ARG A 33 23.91 -6.22 -10.52
N PRO A 34 24.28 -7.38 -9.93
CA PRO A 34 23.76 -7.82 -8.63
C PRO A 34 24.00 -6.85 -7.45
N ASP A 35 24.98 -5.95 -7.59
CA ASP A 35 25.30 -4.93 -6.59
C ASP A 35 24.35 -3.71 -6.63
N ILE A 36 23.50 -3.61 -7.65
CA ILE A 36 22.50 -2.54 -7.82
C ILE A 36 21.11 -3.10 -7.54
N PHE A 37 20.36 -2.42 -6.68
CA PHE A 37 18.97 -2.75 -6.41
C PHE A 37 18.03 -1.92 -7.28
N LYS A 38 17.02 -2.59 -7.83
CA LYS A 38 15.95 -2.03 -8.65
C LYS A 38 14.62 -2.13 -7.92
N SER A 39 13.64 -1.38 -8.41
CA SER A 39 12.24 -1.51 -7.99
C SER A 39 11.70 -2.89 -8.33
N LYS A 40 11.07 -3.51 -7.35
CA LYS A 40 10.23 -4.69 -7.54
C LYS A 40 8.97 -4.30 -8.33
N PRO A 41 8.49 -5.13 -9.29
CA PRO A 41 7.20 -4.89 -9.93
C PRO A 41 6.07 -4.83 -8.90
N ALA A 42 5.11 -3.93 -9.09
CA ALA A 42 4.03 -3.71 -8.13
C ALA A 42 3.21 -4.97 -7.80
N ALA A 43 2.93 -5.83 -8.79
CA ALA A 43 2.22 -7.09 -8.58
C ALA A 43 3.03 -8.07 -7.72
N GLU A 44 4.36 -8.13 -7.90
CA GLU A 44 5.24 -8.96 -7.07
C GLU A 44 5.32 -8.42 -5.64
N ALA A 45 5.40 -7.09 -5.47
CA ALA A 45 5.35 -6.46 -4.16
C ALA A 45 4.00 -6.70 -3.47
N ALA A 46 2.89 -6.62 -4.21
CA ALA A 46 1.56 -6.90 -3.69
C ALA A 46 1.45 -8.33 -3.15
N LEU A 47 1.97 -9.32 -3.88
CA LEU A 47 2.04 -10.71 -3.42
C LEU A 47 2.97 -10.87 -2.21
N TYR A 48 4.14 -10.23 -2.23
CA TYR A 48 5.11 -10.28 -1.12
C TYR A 48 4.49 -9.80 0.19
N PHE A 49 3.71 -8.71 0.16
CA PHE A 49 3.02 -8.18 1.33
C PHE A 49 1.61 -8.76 1.54
N ARG A 50 1.19 -9.73 0.71
CA ARG A 50 -0.14 -10.36 0.72
C ARG A 50 -1.30 -9.35 0.67
N LEU A 51 -1.15 -8.31 -0.14
CA LEU A 51 -2.12 -7.21 -0.25
C LEU A 51 -3.47 -7.67 -0.81
N GLU A 52 -3.51 -8.80 -1.53
CA GLU A 52 -4.75 -9.40 -2.03
C GLU A 52 -5.75 -9.74 -0.93
N THR A 53 -5.26 -9.99 0.30
CA THR A 53 -6.13 -10.26 1.45
C THR A 53 -7.04 -9.07 1.77
N LEU A 54 -6.58 -7.83 1.51
CA LEU A 54 -7.34 -6.61 1.77
C LEU A 54 -8.50 -6.42 0.77
N LEU A 55 -8.41 -7.01 -0.42
CA LEU A 55 -9.48 -6.96 -1.43
C LEU A 55 -10.75 -7.69 -0.95
N THR A 56 -10.58 -8.70 -0.09
CA THR A 56 -11.70 -9.49 0.44
C THR A 56 -12.41 -8.85 1.63
N VAL A 57 -11.88 -7.75 2.18
CA VAL A 57 -12.48 -7.06 3.33
C VAL A 57 -13.60 -6.14 2.85
N PRO A 58 -14.89 -6.45 3.10
CA PRO A 58 -15.99 -5.70 2.49
C PRO A 58 -16.15 -4.28 3.05
N THR A 59 -15.69 -4.05 4.28
CA THR A 59 -15.84 -2.78 5.00
C THR A 59 -14.68 -1.81 4.78
N ILE A 60 -13.61 -2.23 4.10
CA ILE A 60 -12.43 -1.38 3.90
C ILE A 60 -12.76 -0.20 2.97
N GLN A 61 -12.36 0.99 3.40
CA GLN A 61 -12.56 2.25 2.66
C GLN A 61 -11.26 3.02 2.47
N GLN A 62 -10.27 2.75 3.32
CA GLN A 62 -8.97 3.40 3.24
C GLN A 62 -7.86 2.40 3.55
N ILE A 63 -6.85 2.36 2.69
CA ILE A 63 -5.60 1.62 2.89
C ILE A 63 -4.47 2.63 2.91
N LYS A 64 -3.76 2.71 4.03
CA LYS A 64 -2.57 3.57 4.17
C LYS A 64 -1.33 2.71 4.17
N VAL A 65 -0.43 2.93 3.23
CA VAL A 65 0.90 2.30 3.19
C VAL A 65 1.94 3.33 3.60
N LYS A 66 2.70 3.03 4.64
CA LYS A 66 3.80 3.83 5.16
C LYS A 66 5.10 3.10 4.84
N CYS A 67 5.97 3.72 4.06
CA CYS A 67 7.32 3.21 3.83
C CYS A 67 8.31 3.91 4.74
N PHE A 68 9.23 3.14 5.31
CA PHE A 68 10.40 3.64 6.01
C PHE A 68 11.66 3.26 5.24
N HIS A 69 12.54 4.22 5.02
CA HIS A 69 13.80 4.06 4.31
C HIS A 69 14.82 3.44 5.27
N VAL A 70 14.98 2.12 5.16
CA VAL A 70 15.90 1.33 5.98
C VAL A 70 16.98 0.64 5.17
N CYS A 71 16.97 0.74 3.83
CA CYS A 71 18.07 0.25 3.02
C CYS A 71 19.30 1.12 3.31
N GLY A 72 20.35 0.50 3.86
CA GLY A 72 21.60 1.18 4.22
C GLY A 72 22.38 1.64 2.98
N GLU A 73 23.70 1.56 3.04
CA GLU A 73 24.56 1.87 1.88
C GLU A 73 24.40 0.80 0.79
N VAL A 74 23.35 0.93 -0.04
CA VAL A 74 23.12 0.12 -1.23
C VAL A 74 23.04 1.02 -2.45
N GLU A 75 23.59 0.56 -3.58
CA GLU A 75 23.45 1.26 -4.84
C GLU A 75 22.03 1.04 -5.38
N LEU A 76 21.29 2.12 -5.58
CA LEU A 76 19.92 2.09 -6.08
C LEU A 76 19.86 2.60 -7.52
N ASP A 77 19.04 1.96 -8.34
CA ASP A 77 18.62 2.56 -9.60
C ASP A 77 17.81 3.84 -9.33
N GLU A 78 17.82 4.78 -10.28
CA GLU A 78 17.20 6.10 -10.06
C GLU A 78 15.71 5.96 -9.74
N GLY A 79 15.29 6.53 -8.61
CA GLY A 79 13.90 6.47 -8.15
C GLY A 79 13.43 5.08 -7.68
N ALA A 80 14.32 4.12 -7.46
CA ALA A 80 13.95 2.73 -7.20
C ALA A 80 12.98 2.55 -6.02
N CYS A 81 13.14 3.35 -4.96
CA CYS A 81 12.28 3.31 -3.77
C CYS A 81 10.88 3.92 -3.98
N LEU A 82 10.66 4.70 -5.05
CA LEU A 82 9.40 5.40 -5.31
C LEU A 82 8.49 4.69 -6.31
N VAL A 83 9.07 3.96 -7.27
CA VAL A 83 8.30 3.30 -8.33
C VAL A 83 7.37 2.23 -7.76
N THR A 84 7.87 1.34 -6.89
CA THR A 84 7.07 0.23 -6.35
C THR A 84 5.88 0.70 -5.51
N PRO A 85 6.03 1.63 -4.54
CA PRO A 85 4.88 2.13 -3.77
C PRO A 85 3.78 2.73 -4.64
N TRP A 86 4.14 3.51 -5.66
CA TRP A 86 3.13 4.14 -6.51
C TRP A 86 2.44 3.10 -7.40
N GLY A 87 3.21 2.14 -7.91
CA GLY A 87 2.66 1.00 -8.64
C GLY A 87 1.73 0.14 -7.77
N ILE A 88 1.96 0.03 -6.46
CA ILE A 88 1.00 -0.61 -5.53
C ILE A 88 -0.32 0.16 -5.48
N GLY A 89 -0.26 1.51 -5.51
CA GLY A 89 -1.44 2.36 -5.62
C GLY A 89 -2.24 2.07 -6.90
N ASP A 90 -1.55 2.04 -8.04
CA ASP A 90 -2.16 1.69 -9.33
C ASP A 90 -2.77 0.28 -9.29
N TRP A 91 -2.02 -0.69 -8.75
CA TRP A 91 -2.48 -2.07 -8.61
C TRP A 91 -3.77 -2.15 -7.78
N PHE A 92 -3.86 -1.50 -6.62
CA PHE A 92 -5.10 -1.49 -5.84
C PHE A 92 -6.27 -0.90 -6.62
N VAL A 93 -6.04 0.24 -7.28
CA VAL A 93 -7.09 0.91 -8.08
C VAL A 93 -7.61 -0.02 -9.17
N ASP A 94 -6.72 -0.72 -9.88
CA ASP A 94 -7.10 -1.68 -10.91
C ASP A 94 -7.87 -2.88 -10.33
N GLN A 95 -7.42 -3.44 -9.21
CA GLN A 95 -8.10 -4.57 -8.56
C GLN A 95 -9.51 -4.19 -8.11
N TYR A 96 -9.70 -3.01 -7.50
CA TYR A 96 -11.02 -2.56 -7.08
C TYR A 96 -11.94 -2.26 -8.27
N ARG A 97 -11.41 -1.65 -9.34
CA ARG A 97 -12.17 -1.41 -10.58
C ARG A 97 -12.65 -2.70 -11.23
N GLN A 98 -11.80 -3.74 -11.28
CA GLN A 98 -12.18 -5.06 -11.78
C GLN A 98 -13.29 -5.69 -10.93
N GLY A 99 -13.32 -5.41 -9.62
CA GLY A 99 -14.40 -5.77 -8.70
C GLY A 99 -15.64 -4.87 -8.75
N GLY A 100 -15.70 -3.90 -9.65
CA GLY A 100 -16.85 -2.99 -9.80
C GLY A 100 -16.90 -1.86 -8.77
N LYS A 101 -15.81 -1.60 -8.03
CA LYS A 101 -15.70 -0.50 -7.07
C LYS A 101 -14.85 0.63 -7.64
N SER A 102 -15.18 1.86 -7.30
CA SER A 102 -14.33 3.02 -7.59
C SER A 102 -13.25 3.14 -6.52
N ALA A 103 -12.03 3.46 -6.95
CA ALA A 103 -10.90 3.69 -6.07
C ALA A 103 -9.93 4.69 -6.71
N TYR A 104 -9.21 5.42 -5.87
CA TYR A 104 -8.10 6.29 -6.24
C TYR A 104 -7.04 6.28 -5.14
N TYR A 105 -5.86 6.84 -5.40
CA TYR A 105 -4.85 7.00 -4.36
C TYR A 105 -4.18 8.37 -4.40
N GLU A 106 -3.65 8.75 -3.25
CA GLU A 106 -2.78 9.90 -3.06
C GLU A 106 -1.39 9.42 -2.65
N LYS A 107 -0.36 10.14 -3.09
CA LYS A 107 1.05 9.86 -2.79
C LYS A 107 1.73 11.06 -2.14
N GLY A 108 2.65 10.79 -1.23
CA GLY A 108 3.51 11.79 -0.61
C GLY A 108 4.90 11.23 -0.36
N THR A 109 5.91 12.08 -0.52
CA THR A 109 7.30 11.81 -0.11
C THR A 109 7.70 12.85 0.92
N ARG A 110 8.62 12.48 1.82
CA ARG A 110 9.33 13.45 2.65
C ARG A 110 10.80 13.38 2.32
N ASP A 111 11.36 14.52 1.98
CA ASP A 111 12.76 14.63 1.58
C ASP A 111 13.72 14.71 2.78
N SER A 112 13.19 14.88 4.01
CA SER A 112 13.97 14.83 5.26
C SER A 112 13.11 14.40 6.45
N ALA A 113 13.18 13.13 6.83
CA ALA A 113 12.59 12.66 8.08
C ALA A 113 13.56 12.95 9.23
N GLU A 114 13.39 14.08 9.92
CA GLU A 114 14.09 14.33 11.20
C GLU A 114 13.57 13.42 12.32
N ASP A 115 12.33 12.93 12.20
CA ASP A 115 11.72 11.94 13.08
C ASP A 115 11.75 10.55 12.42
N TRP A 116 12.42 9.60 13.06
CA TRP A 116 12.49 8.20 12.62
C TRP A 116 11.13 7.48 12.61
N ASN A 117 10.09 8.06 13.22
CA ASN A 117 8.72 7.53 13.18
C ASN A 117 7.89 8.09 12.02
N ASP A 118 8.40 9.07 11.29
CA ASP A 118 7.72 9.62 10.12
C ASP A 118 8.09 8.80 8.87
N PRO A 119 7.11 8.36 8.07
CA PRO A 119 7.41 7.59 6.87
C PRO A 119 8.02 8.48 5.79
N ASP A 120 9.03 7.96 5.10
CA ASP A 120 9.65 8.60 3.93
C ASP A 120 8.69 8.64 2.73
N ILE A 121 7.85 7.61 2.61
CA ILE A 121 6.84 7.52 1.55
C ILE A 121 5.50 7.18 2.17
N LEU A 122 4.47 7.94 1.80
CA LEU A 122 3.09 7.72 2.19
C LEU A 122 2.24 7.50 0.95
N LEU A 123 1.56 6.36 0.90
CA LEU A 123 0.53 6.06 -0.09
C LEU A 123 -0.79 5.89 0.66
N THR A 124 -1.85 6.55 0.20
CA THR A 124 -3.20 6.35 0.73
C THR A 124 -4.16 6.03 -0.40
N VAL A 125 -4.72 4.82 -0.38
CA VAL A 125 -5.78 4.39 -1.29
C VAL A 125 -7.13 4.63 -0.64
N PHE A 126 -8.04 5.24 -1.38
CA PHE A 126 -9.43 5.49 -1.00
C PHE A 126 -10.35 4.65 -1.89
N ILE A 127 -11.34 4.01 -1.28
CA ILE A 127 -12.24 3.06 -1.93
C ILE A 127 -13.67 3.54 -1.69
N ASP A 128 -14.37 3.83 -2.78
CA ASP A 128 -15.78 4.20 -2.74
C ASP A 128 -16.64 2.95 -2.49
N GLN A 129 -17.68 3.11 -1.68
CA GLN A 129 -18.66 2.04 -1.41
C GLN A 129 -19.96 2.28 -2.16
#